data_AF-A0A8H7D231-F1
#
_entry.id   AF-A0A8H7D231-F1
#
_cell.length_a   1.000
_cell.length_b   1.000
_cell.length_c   1.000
_cell.angle_alpha   90.00
_cell.angle_beta   90.00
_cell.angle_gamma   90.00
#
_symmetry.space_group_name_H-M   'P 1'
#
loop_
_entity.id
_entity.type
_entity.pdbx_description
1 polymer ?
#
loop_
_entity_poly.entity_id
_entity_poly.type
_entity_poly.pdbx_seq_one_letter_code
_entity_poly.pdbx_strand_id
1 'polypeptide(L)'
;MAASIYRTIPDGASHGKQYDGRFPLMESDVDSGLVAHDVDISASEQDTLGSYNQFDDIEEDDSQSYASIASDLHTALHKWYGFIMSTPRKTPATKPEMSVVSSLVGLQDINMDFKDVMATFFGQLLEAKTPNDIDKELLDFHQRDSALFRDWPFAIRREVLTNTLEETPSVYYVLLDHKNSLGSRVLLLQSAANVLEILRQGWGPRLKDVAKHLLSRGMAFHIAIMESSELVRKPAVRPKHHRAVDVNSGLGSRKGNFRANINDYRAYVAQRDSQLLDTSRGHIALSYGGVIGRLARTEISIEKGLCGPGADVYDVGTCLWDGKSSHAYWHETLTEHEIDLICGVYYVKTGVRKKVETGAEQTMLLSFWPKPNSWARGNLDPGWWSAECEGVVSKTALPVRGG
;
A
#
# COMPACT_ATOMS: atom_id res chain seq x y z
N MET A 1 7.58 -12.49 15.75
CA MET A 1 6.54 -11.96 14.84
C MET A 1 6.70 -10.45 14.59
N ALA A 2 7.15 -9.62 15.55
CA ALA A 2 7.30 -8.16 15.34
C ALA A 2 8.73 -7.60 15.15
N ALA A 3 9.78 -8.43 15.03
CA ALA A 3 11.14 -7.97 14.69
C ALA A 3 11.33 -7.56 13.21
N SER A 4 10.35 -7.84 12.34
CA SER A 4 10.40 -7.52 10.90
C SER A 4 9.70 -6.20 10.55
N ILE A 5 8.98 -5.57 11.50
CA ILE A 5 8.15 -4.38 11.24
C ILE A 5 8.96 -3.08 11.34
N TYR A 6 10.14 -3.10 11.97
CA TYR A 6 10.90 -1.89 12.33
C TYR A 6 12.18 -1.65 11.52
N ARG A 7 12.39 -2.35 10.38
CA ARG A 7 13.61 -2.24 9.56
C ARG A 7 13.48 -1.41 8.27
N THR A 8 12.67 -0.36 8.28
CA THR A 8 12.64 0.64 7.20
C THR A 8 12.76 2.05 7.77
N ILE A 9 13.93 2.35 8.30
CA ILE A 9 14.46 3.71 8.37
C ILE A 9 15.87 3.63 7.77
N PRO A 10 16.14 4.19 6.58
CA PRO A 10 17.49 4.25 6.05
C PRO A 10 18.33 5.22 6.89
N ASP A 11 19.49 4.75 7.35
CA ASP A 11 20.50 5.59 7.97
C ASP A 11 21.03 6.64 6.97
N GLY A 12 20.96 7.92 7.37
CA GLY A 12 21.92 8.96 7.01
C GLY A 12 21.96 9.47 5.57
N ALA A 13 21.25 10.58 5.32
CA ALA A 13 21.81 11.71 4.55
C ALA A 13 21.03 12.99 4.89
N SER A 14 21.52 13.71 5.89
CA SER A 14 21.15 15.08 6.19
C SER A 14 21.58 16.00 5.04
N HIS A 15 20.65 16.36 4.15
CA HIS A 15 20.67 17.65 3.46
C HIS A 15 19.23 18.07 3.16
N GLY A 16 18.79 19.14 3.82
CA GLY A 16 17.52 19.80 3.53
C GLY A 16 17.48 20.24 2.08
N LYS A 17 16.64 19.58 1.29
CA LYS A 17 16.11 20.13 0.05
C LYS A 17 14.61 20.26 0.20
N GLN A 18 14.16 21.49 0.12
CA GLN A 18 12.77 21.87 0.00
C GLN A 18 12.19 21.18 -1.23
N TYR A 19 11.11 20.41 -1.04
CA TYR A 19 10.49 19.61 -2.08
C TYR A 19 9.62 20.52 -2.97
N ASP A 20 10.12 20.89 -4.16
CA ASP A 20 9.32 21.55 -5.19
C ASP A 20 8.40 20.49 -5.82
N GLY A 21 7.09 20.64 -5.62
CA GLY A 21 6.04 19.67 -5.95
C GLY A 21 5.77 19.48 -7.44
N ARG A 22 6.80 19.53 -8.30
CA ARG A 22 6.71 19.21 -9.73
C ARG A 22 7.31 17.84 -9.99
N PHE A 23 6.46 16.85 -10.24
CA PHE A 23 6.88 15.61 -10.88
C PHE A 23 6.88 15.83 -12.40
N PRO A 24 8.04 15.81 -13.10
CA PRO A 24 8.03 15.53 -14.52
C PRO A 24 7.51 14.11 -14.73
N LEU A 25 6.98 13.83 -15.93
CA LEU A 25 6.69 12.47 -16.38
C LEU A 25 7.87 11.57 -15.99
N MET A 26 7.62 10.49 -15.23
CA MET A 26 8.67 9.65 -14.68
C MET A 26 9.34 8.87 -15.82
N GLU A 27 10.43 9.44 -16.32
CA GLU A 27 11.37 8.76 -17.20
C GLU A 27 12.21 7.79 -16.37
N SER A 28 12.24 6.51 -16.73
CA SER A 28 13.16 5.56 -16.10
C SER A 28 14.59 5.84 -16.60
N ASP A 29 15.48 6.20 -15.68
CA ASP A 29 16.87 6.60 -15.95
C ASP A 29 17.62 5.64 -16.89
N VAL A 30 18.04 6.18 -18.04
CA VAL A 30 19.21 5.68 -18.78
C VAL A 30 20.14 6.87 -18.97
N ASP A 31 21.33 6.72 -18.40
CA ASP A 31 22.41 7.70 -18.36
C ASP A 31 22.80 8.20 -19.77
N SER A 32 22.61 9.51 -20.02
CA SER A 32 23.27 10.21 -21.10
C SER A 32 23.28 11.71 -20.82
N GLY A 33 24.41 12.21 -20.33
CA GLY A 33 24.66 13.63 -20.16
C GLY A 33 24.73 14.36 -21.50
N LEU A 34 23.90 15.39 -21.66
CA LEU A 34 24.12 16.48 -22.60
C LEU A 34 23.51 17.78 -22.04
N VAL A 35 24.28 18.85 -22.26
CA VAL A 35 24.16 20.21 -21.74
C VAL A 35 22.91 20.92 -22.27
N ALA A 36 22.20 21.66 -21.41
CA ALA A 36 21.14 22.59 -21.81
C ALA A 36 21.50 24.02 -21.39
N HIS A 37 21.29 24.94 -22.32
CA HIS A 37 21.48 26.39 -22.21
C HIS A 37 20.29 27.06 -21.48
N ASP A 38 20.62 28.02 -20.62
CA ASP A 38 19.68 28.90 -19.92
C ASP A 38 18.98 29.88 -20.89
N VAL A 39 17.66 30.03 -20.72
CA VAL A 39 16.90 31.18 -21.22
C VAL A 39 15.96 31.66 -20.11
N ASP A 40 16.24 32.87 -19.62
CA ASP A 40 15.43 33.69 -18.71
C ASP A 40 14.09 34.09 -19.35
N ILE A 41 12.99 33.94 -18.62
CA ILE A 41 11.81 34.82 -18.76
C ILE A 41 11.21 35.09 -17.37
N SER A 42 11.25 36.36 -16.99
CA SER A 42 10.56 36.99 -15.87
C SER A 42 9.12 37.35 -16.26
N ALA A 43 8.18 37.24 -15.31
CA ALA A 43 7.01 38.13 -15.24
C ALA A 43 6.36 38.08 -13.85
N SER A 44 6.33 39.25 -13.23
CA SER A 44 5.49 39.67 -12.11
C SER A 44 4.01 39.74 -12.49
N GLU A 45 3.11 39.55 -11.53
CA GLU A 45 2.18 40.62 -11.12
C GLU A 45 1.38 40.22 -9.87
N GLN A 46 1.19 41.21 -9.02
CA GLN A 46 0.37 41.22 -7.82
C GLN A 46 -1.09 41.41 -8.24
N ASP A 47 -2.04 40.88 -7.46
CA ASP A 47 -3.19 41.71 -7.10
C ASP A 47 -3.85 41.29 -5.79
N THR A 48 -4.30 42.34 -5.11
CA THR A 48 -4.77 42.44 -3.73
C THR A 48 -6.30 42.35 -3.59
N LEU A 49 -6.77 42.33 -2.33
CA LEU A 49 -8.13 42.49 -1.76
C LEU A 49 -8.85 41.18 -1.38
N GLY A 50 -9.43 41.02 -0.18
CA GLY A 50 -9.63 42.00 0.88
C GLY A 50 -10.08 41.37 2.20
N SER A 51 -9.83 42.16 3.24
CA SER A 51 -10.22 42.08 4.64
C SER A 51 -11.65 41.59 4.90
N TYR A 52 -11.82 40.70 5.88
CA TYR A 52 -12.87 40.79 6.90
C TYR A 52 -12.34 40.21 8.22
N ASN A 53 -12.06 41.10 9.18
CA ASN A 53 -11.95 40.76 10.59
C ASN A 53 -13.36 40.68 11.20
N GLN A 54 -13.44 40.00 12.35
CA GLN A 54 -14.39 40.17 13.46
C GLN A 54 -15.31 38.96 13.68
N PHE A 55 -14.92 38.09 14.63
CA PHE A 55 -15.83 37.40 15.54
C PHE A 55 -15.12 37.09 16.86
N ASP A 56 -15.58 37.82 17.89
CA ASP A 56 -15.84 37.44 19.28
C ASP A 56 -14.92 36.46 20.01
N ASP A 57 -14.31 37.00 21.07
CA ASP A 57 -13.70 36.27 22.19
C ASP A 57 -14.76 35.36 22.86
N ILE A 58 -14.70 34.07 22.54
CA ILE A 58 -15.28 33.01 23.37
C ILE A 58 -14.11 32.43 24.16
N GLU A 59 -14.07 32.69 25.46
CA GLU A 59 -13.28 31.88 26.39
C GLU A 59 -13.85 30.46 26.36
N GLU A 60 -13.38 29.65 25.41
CA GLU A 60 -13.61 28.21 25.41
C GLU A 60 -12.85 27.60 26.59
N ASP A 61 -13.55 26.79 27.36
CA ASP A 61 -13.01 25.96 28.43
C ASP A 61 -12.00 24.95 27.85
N ASP A 62 -10.76 25.39 27.73
CA ASP A 62 -9.61 24.66 27.17
C ASP A 62 -9.47 23.23 27.76
N SER A 63 -9.96 23.00 28.97
CA SER A 63 -9.85 21.72 29.66
C SER A 63 -10.61 20.57 28.98
N GLN A 64 -11.72 20.86 28.28
CA GLN A 64 -12.50 19.84 27.56
C GLN A 64 -11.88 19.50 26.19
N SER A 65 -11.25 20.48 25.54
CA SER A 65 -10.50 20.29 24.29
C SER A 65 -9.29 19.38 24.50
N TYR A 66 -8.53 19.58 25.58
CA TYR A 66 -7.34 18.77 25.88
C TYR A 66 -7.66 17.32 26.21
N ALA A 67 -8.73 17.04 26.95
CA ALA A 67 -9.13 15.67 27.27
C ALA A 67 -9.55 14.88 26.03
N SER A 68 -10.23 15.53 25.07
CA SER A 68 -10.59 14.92 23.79
C SER A 68 -9.34 14.60 22.95
N ILE A 69 -8.43 15.57 22.79
CA ILE A 69 -7.20 15.40 22.00
C ILE A 69 -6.26 14.35 22.61
N ALA A 70 -6.13 14.31 23.94
CA ALA A 70 -5.35 13.30 24.65
C ALA A 70 -5.94 11.89 24.51
N SER A 71 -7.27 11.76 24.56
CA SER A 71 -7.99 10.52 24.30
C SER A 71 -7.78 10.06 22.84
N ASP A 72 -7.80 10.99 21.89
CA ASP A 72 -7.60 10.72 20.47
C ASP A 72 -6.17 10.28 20.15
N LEU A 73 -5.16 10.93 20.75
CA LEU A 73 -3.75 10.57 20.59
C LEU A 73 -3.44 9.21 21.21
N HIS A 74 -3.88 8.95 22.45
CA HIS A 74 -3.68 7.65 23.08
C HIS A 74 -4.35 6.53 22.25
N THR A 75 -5.57 6.78 21.79
CA THR A 75 -6.29 5.84 20.93
C THR A 75 -5.56 5.60 19.61
N ALA A 76 -5.02 6.65 18.98
CA ALA A 76 -4.20 6.52 17.79
C ALA A 76 -2.96 5.68 18.09
N LEU A 77 -2.12 6.08 19.05
CA LEU A 77 -0.88 5.37 19.36
C LEU A 77 -1.11 3.89 19.72
N HIS A 78 -2.16 3.60 20.47
CA HIS A 78 -2.57 2.22 20.76
C HIS A 78 -2.95 1.47 19.47
N LYS A 79 -3.80 2.05 18.62
CA LYS A 79 -4.22 1.40 17.36
C LYS A 79 -3.03 1.11 16.44
N TRP A 80 -2.21 2.12 16.19
CA TRP A 80 -1.12 2.05 15.21
C TRP A 80 0.10 1.29 15.73
N TYR A 81 0.49 1.55 16.98
CA TYR A 81 1.75 1.03 17.54
C TYR A 81 1.56 0.01 18.66
N GLY A 82 0.34 -0.18 19.16
CA GLY A 82 0.11 -0.99 20.36
C GLY A 82 0.58 -0.30 21.63
N PHE A 83 0.81 1.02 21.57
CA PHE A 83 1.31 1.78 22.69
C PHE A 83 0.31 1.82 23.83
N ILE A 84 0.81 1.64 25.04
CA ILE A 84 0.05 1.77 26.27
C ILE A 84 0.63 2.92 27.07
N MET A 85 -0.23 3.85 27.47
CA MET A 85 0.15 4.96 28.33
C MET A 85 0.49 4.42 29.73
N SER A 86 1.76 4.16 29.98
CA SER A 86 2.27 3.72 31.28
C SER A 86 3.60 4.39 31.58
N THR A 87 3.97 4.42 32.86
CA THR A 87 5.26 4.95 33.28
C THR A 87 6.36 3.98 32.86
N PRO A 88 7.28 4.40 31.97
CA PRO A 88 8.34 3.52 31.51
C PRO A 88 9.31 3.21 32.65
N ARG A 89 9.74 1.95 32.76
CA ARG A 89 10.79 1.50 33.68
C ARG A 89 12.18 1.61 33.06
N LYS A 90 12.24 1.63 31.72
CA LYS A 90 13.48 1.74 30.95
C LYS A 90 13.54 3.06 30.19
N THR A 91 14.65 3.76 30.29
CA THR A 91 14.96 4.92 29.44
C THR A 91 15.87 4.49 28.30
N PRO A 92 15.54 4.76 27.03
CA PRO A 92 16.43 4.45 25.91
C PRO A 92 17.66 5.36 25.95
N ALA A 93 18.77 4.89 25.38
CA ALA A 93 19.97 5.72 25.24
C ALA A 93 19.79 6.80 24.16
N THR A 94 18.97 6.50 23.16
CA THR A 94 18.67 7.30 21.98
C THR A 94 17.27 7.89 22.12
N LYS A 95 17.16 9.21 22.07
CA LYS A 95 15.86 9.88 21.96
C LYS A 95 15.62 10.29 20.51
N PRO A 96 14.41 10.03 19.96
CA PRO A 96 14.08 10.47 18.62
C PRO A 96 13.92 11.99 18.57
N GLU A 97 14.09 12.57 17.38
CA GLU A 97 13.72 13.95 17.15
C GLU A 97 12.20 14.08 17.19
N MET A 98 11.67 14.90 18.11
CA MET A 98 10.21 14.96 18.33
C MET A 98 9.44 15.52 17.13
N SER A 99 10.07 16.35 16.28
CA SER A 99 9.49 16.80 15.01
C SER A 99 9.16 15.61 14.09
N VAL A 100 10.04 14.60 14.03
CA VAL A 100 9.86 13.37 13.26
C VAL A 100 8.74 12.54 13.87
N VAL A 101 8.71 12.41 15.20
CA VAL A 101 7.66 11.66 15.88
C VAL A 101 6.29 12.32 15.66
N SER A 102 6.20 13.64 15.82
CA SER A 102 5.01 14.44 15.51
C SER A 102 4.50 14.21 14.09
N SER A 103 5.40 14.27 13.11
CA SER A 103 5.07 13.96 11.71
C SER A 103 4.56 12.52 11.54
N LEU A 104 5.21 11.55 12.19
CA LEU A 104 4.87 10.13 12.07
C LEU A 104 3.49 9.81 12.65
N VAL A 105 3.13 10.44 13.77
CA VAL A 105 1.82 10.24 14.42
C VAL A 105 0.73 11.15 13.85
N GLY A 106 1.09 12.03 12.90
CA GLY A 106 0.17 12.96 12.26
C GLY A 106 -0.32 14.09 13.17
N LEU A 107 0.48 14.50 14.16
CA LEU A 107 0.14 15.60 15.06
C LEU A 107 1.08 16.78 14.87
N GLN A 108 0.53 18.00 14.87
CA GLN A 108 1.32 19.23 14.81
C GLN A 108 1.88 19.60 16.19
N ASP A 109 1.09 19.43 17.26
CA ASP A 109 1.49 19.76 18.63
C ASP A 109 1.23 18.59 19.59
N ILE A 110 2.29 18.13 20.24
CA ILE A 110 2.22 17.08 21.25
C ILE A 110 2.44 17.73 22.61
N ASN A 111 1.44 17.59 23.48
CA ASN A 111 1.52 18.09 24.85
C ASN A 111 2.77 17.53 25.56
N MET A 112 3.44 18.39 26.32
CA MET A 112 4.64 18.10 27.09
C MET A 112 4.52 16.83 27.95
N ASP A 113 3.36 16.56 28.52
CA ASP A 113 3.13 15.38 29.37
C ASP A 113 3.26 14.06 28.60
N PHE A 114 2.90 14.06 27.31
CA PHE A 114 3.06 12.90 26.43
C PHE A 114 4.43 12.84 25.78
N LYS A 115 5.10 13.98 25.64
CA LYS A 115 6.37 14.10 24.93
C LYS A 115 7.44 13.18 25.52
N ASP A 116 7.56 13.12 26.85
CA ASP A 116 8.56 12.28 27.50
C ASP A 116 8.26 10.79 27.38
N VAL A 117 6.98 10.40 27.56
CA VAL A 117 6.58 8.99 27.43
C VAL A 117 6.74 8.52 25.98
N MET A 118 6.35 9.34 25.01
CA MET A 118 6.54 8.99 23.60
C MET A 118 8.00 9.02 23.18
N ALA A 119 8.80 10.01 23.60
CA ALA A 119 10.23 10.01 23.32
C ALA A 119 10.90 8.75 23.88
N THR A 120 10.45 8.28 25.04
CA THR A 120 10.90 7.02 25.62
C THR A 120 10.45 5.83 24.80
N PHE A 121 9.17 5.74 24.44
CA PHE A 121 8.64 4.63 23.62
C PHE A 121 9.30 4.55 22.25
N PHE A 122 9.33 5.64 21.48
CA PHE A 122 9.95 5.67 20.17
C PHE A 122 11.48 5.52 20.24
N GLY A 123 12.14 6.01 21.30
CA GLY A 123 13.55 5.72 21.52
C GLY A 123 13.81 4.24 21.77
N GLN A 124 12.96 3.57 22.54
CA GLN A 124 13.03 2.11 22.70
C GLN A 124 12.75 1.37 21.38
N LEU A 125 11.82 1.87 20.54
CA LEU A 125 11.58 1.31 19.22
C LEU A 125 12.81 1.38 18.30
N LEU A 126 13.57 2.48 18.36
CA LEU A 126 14.80 2.65 17.58
C LEU A 126 15.90 1.67 18.01
N GLU A 127 15.97 1.34 19.30
CA GLU A 127 17.00 0.46 19.87
C GLU A 127 16.62 -1.03 19.85
N ALA A 128 15.33 -1.33 19.82
CA ALA A 128 14.81 -2.68 19.92
C ALA A 128 15.17 -3.54 18.70
N LYS A 129 15.75 -4.71 18.95
CA LYS A 129 15.96 -5.75 17.91
C LYS A 129 14.74 -6.65 17.80
N THR A 130 14.02 -6.80 18.91
CA THR A 130 12.80 -7.57 19.02
C THR A 130 11.78 -6.83 19.87
N PRO A 131 10.48 -7.16 19.74
CA PRO A 131 9.44 -6.58 20.57
C PRO A 131 9.64 -6.78 22.07
N ASN A 132 10.39 -7.80 22.47
CA ASN A 132 10.67 -8.10 23.87
C ASN A 132 11.72 -7.19 24.50
N ASP A 133 12.45 -6.41 23.68
CA ASP A 133 13.44 -5.45 24.17
C ASP A 133 12.75 -4.20 24.74
N ILE A 134 11.59 -3.87 24.17
CA ILE A 134 10.71 -2.76 24.57
C ILE A 134 10.09 -3.09 25.94
N ASP A 135 9.88 -2.06 26.74
CA ASP A 135 9.26 -2.18 28.04
C ASP A 135 7.85 -2.78 27.94
N LYS A 136 7.59 -3.77 28.80
CA LYS A 136 6.34 -4.54 28.82
C LYS A 136 5.14 -3.68 29.17
N GLU A 137 5.37 -2.59 29.90
CA GLU A 137 4.31 -1.66 30.28
C GLU A 137 3.89 -0.74 29.12
N LEU A 138 4.69 -0.65 28.05
CA LEU A 138 4.44 0.26 26.93
C LEU A 138 3.82 -0.41 25.71
N LEU A 139 3.68 -1.74 25.70
CA LEU A 139 3.16 -2.51 24.57
C LEU A 139 2.02 -3.43 24.93
N ASP A 140 0.97 -3.38 24.11
CA ASP A 140 -0.20 -4.26 24.18
C ASP A 140 0.13 -5.75 24.03
N PHE A 141 1.20 -6.10 23.33
CA PHE A 141 1.67 -7.49 23.20
C PHE A 141 2.05 -8.15 24.53
N HIS A 142 2.37 -7.38 25.55
CA HIS A 142 2.78 -7.93 26.85
C HIS A 142 1.65 -7.95 27.88
N GLN A 143 0.52 -7.33 27.56
CA GLN A 143 -0.64 -7.26 28.43
C GLN A 143 -1.57 -8.46 28.19
N ARG A 144 -1.88 -9.20 29.25
CA ARG A 144 -2.71 -10.42 29.14
C ARG A 144 -4.17 -10.14 28.76
N ASP A 145 -4.66 -8.95 29.10
CA ASP A 145 -6.00 -8.44 28.83
C ASP A 145 -6.09 -7.68 27.50
N SER A 146 -4.99 -7.61 26.74
CA SER A 146 -4.96 -6.98 25.42
C SER A 146 -5.97 -7.61 24.45
N ALA A 147 -6.51 -6.75 23.57
CA ALA A 147 -7.41 -7.19 22.48
C ALA A 147 -6.79 -8.29 21.60
N LEU A 148 -5.46 -8.33 21.53
CA LEU A 148 -4.70 -9.32 20.78
C LEU A 148 -4.92 -10.77 21.27
N PHE A 149 -5.20 -10.95 22.57
CA PHE A 149 -5.34 -12.27 23.19
C PHE A 149 -6.79 -12.68 23.45
N ARG A 150 -7.76 -11.93 22.93
CA ARG A 150 -9.18 -12.28 23.01
C ARG A 150 -9.46 -13.57 22.24
N ASP A 151 -10.56 -14.24 22.60
CA ASP A 151 -11.07 -15.35 21.80
C ASP A 151 -11.64 -14.83 20.48
N TRP A 152 -10.86 -15.00 19.41
CA TRP A 152 -11.25 -14.56 18.07
C TRP A 152 -12.21 -15.56 17.42
N PRO A 153 -13.25 -15.08 16.71
CA PRO A 153 -14.23 -15.93 16.03
C PRO A 153 -13.67 -16.63 14.78
N PHE A 154 -12.43 -16.34 14.42
CA PHE A 154 -11.68 -16.98 13.35
C PHE A 154 -10.27 -17.33 13.86
N ALA A 155 -9.65 -18.34 13.24
CA ALA A 155 -8.26 -18.67 13.50
C ALA A 155 -7.32 -17.85 12.60
N ILE A 156 -6.14 -17.55 13.13
CA ILE A 156 -5.04 -16.93 12.40
C ILE A 156 -3.88 -17.92 12.39
N ARG A 157 -3.41 -18.28 11.20
CA ARG A 157 -2.24 -19.14 11.01
C ARG A 157 -1.15 -18.39 10.28
N ARG A 158 0.08 -18.50 10.75
CA ARG A 158 1.25 -18.04 10.02
C ARG A 158 1.83 -19.22 9.26
N GLU A 159 1.76 -19.16 7.93
CA GLU A 159 2.18 -20.24 7.04
C GLU A 159 3.28 -19.72 6.10
N VAL A 160 4.21 -20.61 5.74
CA VAL A 160 5.22 -20.34 4.72
C VAL A 160 4.78 -21.09 3.48
N LEU A 161 4.32 -20.35 2.48
CA LEU A 161 3.72 -20.91 1.29
C LEU A 161 4.56 -20.53 0.07
N THR A 162 4.68 -21.47 -0.86
CA THR A 162 5.34 -21.26 -2.13
C THR A 162 4.26 -21.21 -3.21
N ASN A 163 4.32 -20.18 -4.05
CA ASN A 163 3.54 -20.15 -5.27
C ASN A 163 4.03 -21.28 -6.16
N THR A 164 3.18 -22.21 -6.58
CA THR A 164 3.64 -23.40 -7.33
C THR A 164 4.27 -23.07 -8.69
N LEU A 165 4.19 -21.81 -9.13
CA LEU A 165 4.82 -21.29 -10.35
C LEU A 165 6.11 -20.49 -10.07
N GLU A 166 6.36 -20.09 -8.82
CA GLU A 166 7.52 -19.31 -8.40
C GLU A 166 8.31 -20.07 -7.35
N GLU A 167 9.63 -20.03 -7.41
CA GLU A 167 10.45 -20.86 -6.51
C GLU A 167 10.62 -20.25 -5.10
N THR A 168 10.19 -19.00 -4.90
CA THR A 168 10.45 -18.27 -3.66
C THR A 168 9.32 -18.43 -2.64
N PRO A 169 9.57 -19.06 -1.48
CA PRO A 169 8.59 -19.13 -0.40
C PRO A 169 8.34 -17.74 0.18
N SER A 170 7.09 -17.47 0.54
CA SER A 170 6.67 -16.24 1.19
C SER A 170 5.85 -16.54 2.44
N VAL A 171 5.87 -15.62 3.40
CA VAL A 171 5.08 -15.74 4.63
C VAL A 171 3.68 -15.19 4.38
N TYR A 172 2.67 -15.98 4.71
CA TYR A 172 1.28 -15.58 4.72
C TYR A 172 0.67 -15.74 6.11
N TYR A 173 -0.24 -14.83 6.43
CA TYR A 173 -1.15 -14.91 7.54
C TYR A 173 -2.52 -15.30 6.98
N VAL A 174 -2.94 -16.52 7.28
CA VAL A 174 -4.20 -17.10 6.82
C VAL A 174 -5.25 -16.89 7.91
N LEU A 175 -6.32 -16.18 7.57
CA LEU A 175 -7.51 -16.01 8.41
C LEU A 175 -8.60 -16.93 7.89
N LEU A 176 -9.09 -17.81 8.76
CA LEU A 176 -10.03 -18.88 8.44
C LEU A 176 -11.07 -19.03 9.55
N ASP A 177 -12.31 -19.38 9.19
CA ASP A 177 -13.31 -19.77 10.19
C ASP A 177 -12.84 -21.03 10.95
N HIS A 178 -13.13 -21.13 12.24
CA HIS A 178 -12.81 -22.33 13.04
C HIS A 178 -13.49 -23.59 12.50
N LYS A 179 -14.63 -23.45 11.81
CA LYS A 179 -15.37 -24.54 11.19
C LYS A 179 -15.01 -24.76 9.72
N ASN A 180 -13.86 -24.26 9.26
CA ASN A 180 -13.51 -24.37 7.85
C ASN A 180 -13.33 -25.83 7.39
N SER A 181 -13.70 -26.06 6.15
CA SER A 181 -13.48 -27.30 5.41
C SER A 181 -12.80 -27.00 4.07
N LEU A 182 -12.39 -28.04 3.34
CA LEU A 182 -12.07 -27.88 1.92
C LEU A 182 -13.24 -27.20 1.18
N GLY A 183 -12.92 -26.38 0.18
CA GLY A 183 -13.82 -25.47 -0.51
C GLY A 183 -14.13 -24.17 0.25
N SER A 184 -13.67 -24.01 1.50
CA SER A 184 -13.94 -22.77 2.27
C SER A 184 -13.09 -21.61 1.79
N ARG A 185 -13.67 -20.40 1.88
CA ARG A 185 -12.96 -19.15 1.62
C ARG A 185 -12.15 -18.73 2.84
N VAL A 186 -10.93 -18.27 2.60
CA VAL A 186 -10.00 -17.73 3.59
C VAL A 186 -9.49 -16.37 3.13
N LEU A 187 -8.98 -15.57 4.06
CA LEU A 187 -8.22 -14.36 3.72
C LEU A 187 -6.73 -14.63 3.87
N LEU A 188 -5.95 -14.20 2.89
CA LEU A 188 -4.50 -14.27 2.90
C LEU A 188 -3.92 -12.87 2.99
N LEU A 189 -3.08 -12.63 3.99
CA LEU A 189 -2.34 -11.38 4.17
C LEU A 189 -0.84 -11.65 4.20
N GLN A 190 -0.03 -10.81 3.57
CA GLN A 190 1.43 -10.89 3.67
C GLN A 190 1.99 -9.97 4.77
N SER A 191 1.24 -8.93 5.15
CA SER A 191 1.64 -7.96 6.16
C SER A 191 1.20 -8.39 7.56
N ALA A 192 2.17 -8.54 8.45
CA ALA A 192 1.91 -8.76 9.88
C ALA A 192 1.21 -7.54 10.51
N ALA A 193 1.56 -6.33 10.05
CA ALA A 193 0.94 -5.10 10.54
C ALA A 193 -0.56 -5.07 10.24
N ASN A 194 -0.98 -5.59 9.06
CA ASN A 194 -2.40 -5.67 8.71
C ASN A 194 -3.16 -6.62 9.65
N VAL A 195 -2.53 -7.73 10.05
CA VAL A 195 -3.12 -8.66 11.03
C VAL A 195 -3.27 -7.99 12.40
N LEU A 196 -2.25 -7.25 12.84
CA LEU A 196 -2.32 -6.51 14.10
C LEU A 196 -3.40 -5.45 14.09
N GLU A 197 -3.57 -4.75 12.97
CA GLU A 197 -4.64 -3.77 12.79
C GLU A 197 -6.02 -4.44 12.93
N ILE A 198 -6.24 -5.58 12.27
CA ILE A 198 -7.47 -6.38 12.39
C ILE A 198 -7.76 -6.69 13.87
N LEU A 199 -6.73 -7.16 14.59
CA LEU A 199 -6.86 -7.57 15.99
C LEU A 199 -7.14 -6.37 16.91
N ARG A 200 -6.41 -5.27 16.76
CA ARG A 200 -6.58 -4.08 17.61
C ARG A 200 -7.90 -3.37 17.38
N GLN A 201 -8.37 -3.36 16.13
CA GLN A 201 -9.64 -2.72 15.79
C GLN A 201 -10.86 -3.59 16.07
N GLY A 202 -10.69 -4.86 16.44
CA GLY A 202 -11.84 -5.73 16.68
C GLY A 202 -12.59 -6.13 15.41
N TRP A 203 -11.93 -6.17 14.24
CA TRP A 203 -12.64 -6.45 12.99
C TRP A 203 -13.13 -7.90 12.92
N GLY A 204 -14.41 -8.08 12.61
CA GLY A 204 -15.08 -9.37 12.63
C GLY A 204 -16.57 -9.23 13.00
N PRO A 205 -17.26 -10.33 13.38
CA PRO A 205 -16.71 -11.66 13.63
C PRO A 205 -16.53 -12.51 12.37
N ARG A 206 -17.13 -12.13 11.23
CA ARG A 206 -17.02 -12.91 9.99
C ARG A 206 -15.84 -12.38 9.17
N LEU A 207 -15.18 -13.28 8.43
CA LEU A 207 -14.12 -12.90 7.51
C LEU A 207 -14.58 -11.90 6.44
N LYS A 208 -15.86 -11.95 6.02
CA LYS A 208 -16.43 -10.96 5.11
C LYS A 208 -16.38 -9.53 5.69
N ASP A 209 -16.62 -9.38 6.99
CA ASP A 209 -16.59 -8.09 7.66
C ASP A 209 -15.14 -7.56 7.74
N VAL A 210 -14.18 -8.45 8.03
CA VAL A 210 -12.73 -8.15 7.98
C VAL A 210 -12.31 -7.68 6.59
N ALA A 211 -12.68 -8.42 5.54
CA ALA A 211 -12.38 -8.05 4.16
C ALA A 211 -12.98 -6.69 3.78
N LYS A 212 -14.21 -6.40 4.24
CA LYS A 212 -14.85 -5.10 4.00
C LYS A 212 -14.05 -3.94 4.60
N HIS A 213 -13.52 -4.13 5.81
CA HIS A 213 -12.65 -3.13 6.44
C HIS A 213 -11.32 -2.97 5.70
N LEU A 214 -10.66 -4.07 5.31
CA LEU A 214 -9.43 -4.03 4.50
C LEU A 214 -9.63 -3.25 3.19
N LEU A 215 -10.70 -3.55 2.44
CA LEU A 215 -11.04 -2.82 1.20
C LEU A 215 -11.32 -1.33 1.47
N SER A 216 -12.06 -1.02 2.54
CA SER A 216 -12.39 0.37 2.89
C SER A 216 -11.15 1.23 3.22
N ARG A 217 -10.06 0.59 3.63
CA ARG A 217 -8.78 1.22 3.94
C ARG A 217 -7.71 1.03 2.87
N GLY A 218 -8.04 0.39 1.75
CA GLY A 218 -7.09 0.14 0.66
C GLY A 218 -5.91 -0.74 1.08
N MET A 219 -6.14 -1.67 2.02
CA MET A 219 -5.12 -2.60 2.51
C MET A 219 -5.10 -3.85 1.62
N ALA A 220 -3.90 -4.31 1.26
CA ALA A 220 -3.73 -5.46 0.40
C ALA A 220 -4.08 -6.79 1.11
N PHE A 221 -4.82 -7.65 0.42
CA PHE A 221 -5.12 -9.03 0.82
C PHE A 221 -5.61 -9.85 -0.39
N HIS A 222 -5.69 -11.17 -0.22
CA HIS A 222 -6.36 -12.05 -1.18
C HIS A 222 -7.50 -12.83 -0.52
N ILE A 223 -8.58 -13.04 -1.26
CA ILE A 223 -9.58 -14.05 -0.93
C ILE A 223 -9.17 -15.31 -1.66
N ALA A 224 -8.98 -16.41 -0.92
CA ALA A 224 -8.57 -17.69 -1.48
C ALA A 224 -9.56 -18.79 -1.14
N ILE A 225 -9.56 -19.87 -1.92
CA ILE A 225 -10.26 -21.12 -1.63
C ILE A 225 -9.22 -22.10 -1.07
N MET A 226 -9.49 -22.65 0.11
CA MET A 226 -8.71 -23.74 0.68
C MET A 226 -9.17 -25.06 0.08
N GLU A 227 -8.28 -25.78 -0.61
CA GLU A 227 -8.63 -26.96 -1.41
C GLU A 227 -7.65 -28.11 -1.18
N SER A 228 -8.06 -29.35 -1.46
CA SER A 228 -7.21 -30.54 -1.37
C SER A 228 -5.89 -30.34 -2.11
N SER A 229 -4.78 -30.75 -1.50
CA SER A 229 -3.47 -30.74 -2.16
C SER A 229 -3.42 -31.69 -3.37
N GLU A 230 -4.36 -32.63 -3.50
CA GLU A 230 -4.48 -33.50 -4.67
C GLU A 230 -4.84 -32.74 -5.96
N LEU A 231 -5.50 -31.58 -5.81
CA LEU A 231 -5.81 -30.69 -6.93
C LEU A 231 -4.64 -29.79 -7.32
N VAL A 232 -3.53 -29.84 -6.59
CA VAL A 232 -2.27 -29.21 -7.00
C VAL A 232 -1.77 -29.94 -8.24
N ARG A 233 -2.17 -29.43 -9.41
CA ARG A 233 -1.64 -29.89 -10.68
C ARG A 233 -0.13 -29.60 -10.68
N LYS A 234 0.69 -30.57 -11.10
CA LYS A 234 2.05 -30.23 -11.58
C LYS A 234 1.88 -29.12 -12.59
N PRO A 235 2.65 -28.02 -12.52
CA PRO A 235 2.39 -26.86 -13.34
C PRO A 235 2.36 -27.33 -14.80
N ALA A 236 1.18 -27.29 -15.42
CA ALA A 236 1.14 -27.08 -16.85
C ALA A 236 1.95 -25.80 -16.99
N VAL A 237 3.10 -25.89 -17.67
CA VAL A 237 3.94 -24.73 -17.93
C VAL A 237 2.98 -23.65 -18.39
N ARG A 238 2.67 -22.66 -17.54
CA ARG A 238 1.99 -21.47 -18.02
C ARG A 238 2.85 -21.07 -19.20
N PRO A 239 2.32 -20.96 -20.42
CA PRO A 239 3.12 -20.51 -21.55
C PRO A 239 3.81 -19.27 -21.03
N LYS A 240 5.15 -19.34 -20.89
CA LYS A 240 5.95 -18.33 -20.18
C LYS A 240 5.38 -17.00 -20.58
N HIS A 241 4.65 -16.33 -19.68
CA HIS A 241 3.92 -15.12 -20.02
C HIS A 241 4.86 -14.26 -20.83
N HIS A 242 4.48 -13.99 -22.09
CA HIS A 242 4.87 -12.85 -22.89
C HIS A 242 6.19 -12.16 -22.47
N ARG A 243 7.32 -12.91 -22.42
CA ARG A 243 8.65 -12.32 -22.20
C ARG A 243 9.12 -11.53 -23.41
N ALA A 244 8.52 -11.78 -24.58
CA ALA A 244 8.38 -10.73 -25.55
C ALA A 244 7.31 -9.80 -24.98
N VAL A 245 7.71 -8.61 -24.50
CA VAL A 245 6.83 -7.45 -24.35
C VAL A 245 5.83 -7.53 -25.48
N ASP A 246 4.61 -7.99 -25.19
CA ASP A 246 3.59 -7.96 -26.21
C ASP A 246 3.41 -6.47 -26.42
N VAL A 247 3.86 -5.94 -27.55
CA VAL A 247 3.80 -4.51 -27.88
C VAL A 247 2.35 -4.01 -27.93
N ASN A 248 1.39 -4.92 -27.73
CA ASN A 248 -0.03 -4.72 -27.53
C ASN A 248 -0.48 -4.76 -26.04
N SER A 249 0.44 -4.84 -25.08
CA SER A 249 0.11 -4.83 -23.65
C SER A 249 -0.16 -3.41 -23.12
N GLY A 250 -0.92 -3.28 -22.02
CA GLY A 250 -1.39 -2.00 -21.51
C GLY A 250 -2.27 -1.25 -22.53
N LEU A 251 -1.91 0.01 -22.81
CA LEU A 251 -2.55 0.86 -23.82
C LEU A 251 -1.86 0.78 -25.20
N GLY A 252 -0.92 -0.15 -25.35
CA GLY A 252 -0.18 -0.45 -26.58
C GLY A 252 1.04 0.45 -26.82
N SER A 253 1.60 0.30 -28.02
CA SER A 253 2.83 1.00 -28.41
C SER A 253 2.60 2.39 -29.01
N ARG A 254 3.57 3.29 -28.78
CA ARG A 254 3.59 4.67 -29.27
C ARG A 254 4.99 5.06 -29.80
N LYS A 255 5.06 6.11 -30.62
CA LYS A 255 6.31 6.65 -31.18
C LYS A 255 7.09 7.45 -30.13
N GLY A 256 8.40 7.59 -30.30
CA GLY A 256 9.35 8.14 -29.30
C GLY A 256 9.16 9.57 -28.83
N ASN A 257 8.22 10.30 -29.40
CA ASN A 257 7.86 11.66 -29.02
C ASN A 257 6.39 11.76 -28.56
N PHE A 258 5.76 10.63 -28.24
CA PHE A 258 4.39 10.60 -27.78
C PHE A 258 4.24 11.35 -26.46
N ARG A 259 3.30 12.30 -26.44
CA ARG A 259 2.89 13.04 -25.26
C ARG A 259 1.40 12.80 -25.06
N ALA A 260 1.06 12.13 -23.96
CA ALA A 260 -0.34 11.88 -23.63
C ALA A 260 -1.07 13.19 -23.38
N ASN A 261 -2.29 13.31 -23.91
CA ASN A 261 -3.17 14.45 -23.70
C ASN A 261 -4.49 14.01 -23.02
N ILE A 262 -5.42 14.95 -22.85
CA ILE A 262 -6.72 14.69 -22.23
C ILE A 262 -7.54 13.61 -22.96
N ASN A 263 -7.46 13.52 -24.30
CA ASN A 263 -8.17 12.50 -25.06
C ASN A 263 -7.54 11.12 -24.87
N ASP A 264 -6.20 11.04 -24.78
CA ASP A 264 -5.50 9.80 -24.42
C ASP A 264 -5.93 9.32 -23.02
N TYR A 265 -6.07 10.24 -22.06
CA TYR A 265 -6.55 9.90 -20.72
C TYR A 265 -8.00 9.42 -20.71
N ARG A 266 -8.90 10.08 -21.44
CA ARG A 266 -10.30 9.62 -21.58
C ARG A 266 -10.36 8.24 -22.22
N ALA A 267 -9.55 7.99 -23.25
CA ALA A 267 -9.45 6.68 -23.88
C ALA A 267 -8.91 5.62 -22.92
N TYR A 268 -7.88 5.95 -22.14
CA TYR A 268 -7.37 5.11 -21.07
C TYR A 268 -8.44 4.71 -20.05
N VAL A 269 -9.18 5.68 -19.50
CA VAL A 269 -10.23 5.43 -18.51
C VAL A 269 -11.29 4.50 -19.09
N ALA A 270 -11.81 4.83 -20.28
CA ALA A 270 -12.81 4.01 -20.96
C ALA A 270 -12.30 2.58 -21.22
N GLN A 271 -11.03 2.42 -21.61
CA GLN A 271 -10.43 1.12 -21.87
C GLN A 271 -10.23 0.31 -20.59
N ARG A 272 -9.66 0.92 -19.54
CA ARG A 272 -9.44 0.30 -18.23
C ARG A 272 -10.75 -0.22 -17.65
N ASP A 273 -11.79 0.60 -17.71
CA ASP A 273 -13.07 0.29 -17.09
C ASP A 273 -13.75 -0.85 -17.86
N SER A 274 -13.90 -0.70 -19.18
CA SER A 274 -14.57 -1.70 -20.03
C SER A 274 -13.83 -3.03 -20.16
N GLN A 275 -12.49 -3.03 -20.18
CA GLN A 275 -11.71 -4.26 -20.38
C GLN A 275 -11.36 -4.97 -19.08
N LEU A 276 -11.42 -4.30 -17.92
CA LEU A 276 -11.02 -4.91 -16.66
C LEU A 276 -11.93 -4.58 -15.48
N LEU A 277 -12.12 -3.31 -15.10
CA LEU A 277 -12.79 -2.98 -13.82
C LEU A 277 -14.28 -3.35 -13.82
N ASP A 278 -14.95 -3.25 -14.97
CA ASP A 278 -16.35 -3.65 -15.14
C ASP A 278 -16.54 -5.16 -15.30
N THR A 279 -15.46 -5.90 -15.59
CA THR A 279 -15.51 -7.36 -15.75
C THR A 279 -15.63 -8.10 -14.41
N SER A 280 -15.73 -9.43 -14.46
CA SER A 280 -15.67 -10.29 -13.26
C SER A 280 -14.35 -10.15 -12.52
N ARG A 281 -13.26 -9.80 -13.20
CA ARG A 281 -11.90 -9.72 -12.64
C ARG A 281 -11.60 -8.40 -11.93
N GLY A 282 -12.43 -7.38 -12.10
CA GLY A 282 -12.24 -6.09 -11.45
C GLY A 282 -12.12 -6.18 -9.92
N HIS A 283 -12.79 -7.14 -9.28
CA HIS A 283 -12.73 -7.32 -7.83
C HIS A 283 -11.31 -7.59 -7.31
N ILE A 284 -10.47 -8.25 -8.12
CA ILE A 284 -9.07 -8.55 -7.80
C ILE A 284 -8.29 -7.24 -7.65
N ALA A 285 -8.51 -6.26 -8.54
CA ALA A 285 -7.84 -4.97 -8.48
C ALA A 285 -8.12 -4.23 -7.17
N LEU A 286 -9.33 -4.35 -6.62
CA LEU A 286 -9.65 -3.71 -5.34
C LEU A 286 -8.88 -4.34 -4.17
N SER A 287 -8.64 -5.65 -4.20
CA SER A 287 -7.93 -6.37 -3.13
C SER A 287 -6.42 -6.16 -3.13
N TYR A 288 -5.84 -5.65 -4.22
CA TYR A 288 -4.41 -5.31 -4.31
C TYR A 288 -4.00 -4.16 -3.37
N GLY A 289 -4.96 -3.35 -2.90
CA GLY A 289 -4.67 -2.20 -2.05
C GLY A 289 -3.79 -1.15 -2.73
N GLY A 290 -3.27 -0.20 -1.95
CA GLY A 290 -2.37 0.86 -2.45
C GLY A 290 -2.94 1.60 -3.66
N VAL A 291 -2.06 1.97 -4.61
CA VAL A 291 -2.47 2.71 -5.82
C VAL A 291 -3.44 1.93 -6.70
N ILE A 292 -3.26 0.61 -6.87
CA ILE A 292 -4.12 -0.22 -7.72
C ILE A 292 -5.54 -0.29 -7.13
N GLY A 293 -5.64 -0.61 -5.83
CA GLY A 293 -6.90 -0.65 -5.11
C GLY A 293 -7.58 0.72 -5.08
N ARG A 294 -6.83 1.81 -4.93
CA ARG A 294 -7.38 3.17 -4.98
C ARG A 294 -8.00 3.51 -6.34
N LEU A 295 -7.31 3.17 -7.43
CA LEU A 295 -7.79 3.39 -8.79
C LEU A 295 -9.01 2.52 -9.08
N ALA A 296 -9.00 1.25 -8.65
CA ALA A 296 -10.13 0.37 -8.77
C ALA A 296 -11.37 0.90 -8.01
N ARG A 297 -11.17 1.49 -6.83
CA ARG A 297 -12.25 2.02 -5.98
C ARG A 297 -13.02 3.19 -6.60
N THR A 298 -12.51 3.84 -7.66
CA THR A 298 -13.30 4.89 -8.34
C THR A 298 -14.49 4.30 -9.07
N GLU A 299 -14.36 3.06 -9.57
CA GLU A 299 -15.40 2.39 -10.37
C GLU A 299 -16.04 1.21 -9.63
N ILE A 300 -15.28 0.52 -8.79
CA ILE A 300 -15.68 -0.75 -8.17
C ILE A 300 -16.19 -0.52 -6.75
N SER A 301 -17.43 -0.95 -6.52
CA SER A 301 -18.00 -0.96 -5.17
C SER A 301 -17.30 -1.99 -4.28
N ILE A 302 -17.22 -1.68 -2.98
CA ILE A 302 -16.65 -2.61 -1.98
C ILE A 302 -17.33 -3.98 -2.03
N GLU A 303 -18.65 -4.02 -2.25
CA GLU A 303 -19.38 -5.29 -2.32
C GLU A 303 -18.93 -6.18 -3.49
N LYS A 304 -18.57 -5.61 -4.64
CA LYS A 304 -17.96 -6.36 -5.76
C LYS A 304 -16.57 -6.88 -5.38
N GLY A 305 -15.80 -6.13 -4.60
CA GLY A 305 -14.51 -6.57 -4.05
C GLY A 305 -14.57 -7.75 -3.06
N LEU A 306 -15.74 -8.04 -2.50
CA LEU A 306 -15.95 -9.18 -1.60
C LEU A 306 -16.27 -10.48 -2.35
N CYS A 307 -16.35 -10.43 -3.68
CA CYS A 307 -16.37 -11.63 -4.51
C CYS A 307 -15.07 -12.40 -4.28
N GLY A 308 -15.21 -13.68 -3.91
CA GLY A 308 -14.07 -14.59 -3.89
C GLY A 308 -13.77 -15.11 -5.29
N PRO A 309 -12.74 -15.97 -5.42
CA PRO A 309 -12.32 -16.50 -6.70
C PRO A 309 -13.45 -17.14 -7.51
N GLY A 310 -13.38 -16.96 -8.84
CA GLY A 310 -14.23 -17.63 -9.81
C GLY A 310 -13.97 -19.14 -9.91
N ALA A 311 -14.83 -19.85 -10.66
CA ALA A 311 -14.69 -21.29 -10.89
C ALA A 311 -13.43 -21.66 -11.70
N ASP A 312 -12.91 -20.72 -12.48
CA ASP A 312 -11.71 -20.83 -13.31
C ASP A 312 -10.40 -20.61 -12.52
N VAL A 313 -10.47 -20.35 -11.20
CA VAL A 313 -9.27 -20.18 -10.37
C VAL A 313 -8.30 -21.36 -10.44
N TYR A 314 -8.81 -22.57 -10.68
CA TYR A 314 -7.97 -23.77 -10.83
C TYR A 314 -7.24 -23.87 -12.17
N ASP A 315 -7.67 -23.09 -13.17
CA ASP A 315 -7.07 -23.06 -14.50
C ASP A 315 -6.12 -21.86 -14.67
N VAL A 316 -6.51 -20.68 -14.15
CA VAL A 316 -5.75 -19.42 -14.35
C VAL A 316 -5.26 -18.77 -13.06
N GLY A 317 -5.71 -19.24 -11.90
CA GLY A 317 -5.33 -18.69 -10.60
C GLY A 317 -3.95 -19.12 -10.10
N THR A 318 -3.54 -18.51 -9.01
CA THR A 318 -2.32 -18.81 -8.27
C THR A 318 -2.62 -19.86 -7.20
N CYS A 319 -1.80 -20.92 -7.17
CA CYS A 319 -1.82 -21.92 -6.12
C CYS A 319 -0.66 -21.68 -5.15
N LEU A 320 -0.97 -21.54 -3.87
CA LEU A 320 -0.01 -21.41 -2.78
C LEU A 320 -0.01 -22.69 -1.94
N TRP A 321 1.15 -23.33 -1.81
CA TRP A 321 1.30 -24.60 -1.09
C TRP A 321 2.65 -24.70 -0.40
N ASP A 322 2.71 -25.37 0.74
CA ASP A 322 3.94 -25.60 1.52
C ASP A 322 4.67 -26.90 1.13
N GLY A 323 4.11 -27.67 0.19
CA GLY A 323 4.65 -28.95 -0.26
C GLY A 323 4.38 -30.13 0.68
N LYS A 324 3.70 -29.93 1.81
CA LYS A 324 3.57 -30.92 2.89
C LYS A 324 2.15 -31.07 3.42
N SER A 325 1.39 -29.98 3.46
CA SER A 325 0.01 -29.95 3.92
C SER A 325 -0.92 -30.68 2.96
N SER A 326 -1.99 -31.27 3.50
CA SER A 326 -3.04 -31.94 2.72
C SER A 326 -3.96 -30.97 1.96
N HIS A 327 -3.69 -29.67 2.05
CA HIS A 327 -4.44 -28.61 1.39
C HIS A 327 -3.51 -27.55 0.81
N ALA A 328 -4.02 -26.83 -0.19
CA ALA A 328 -3.40 -25.68 -0.82
C ALA A 328 -4.42 -24.53 -0.92
N TYR A 329 -3.93 -23.32 -1.18
CA TYR A 329 -4.77 -22.13 -1.31
C TYR A 329 -4.77 -21.63 -2.75
N TRP A 330 -5.96 -21.49 -3.32
CA TRP A 330 -6.15 -20.99 -4.68
C TRP A 330 -6.77 -19.61 -4.66
N HIS A 331 -6.11 -18.65 -5.31
CA HIS A 331 -6.63 -17.29 -5.43
C HIS A 331 -6.33 -16.70 -6.80
N GLU A 332 -7.08 -15.67 -7.18
CA GLU A 332 -6.81 -14.93 -8.40
C GLU A 332 -5.74 -13.86 -8.15
N THR A 333 -5.00 -13.53 -9.21
CA THR A 333 -4.00 -12.47 -9.25
C THR A 333 -4.16 -11.67 -10.54
N LEU A 334 -3.78 -10.39 -10.50
CA LEU A 334 -3.64 -9.58 -11.70
C LEU A 334 -2.39 -10.01 -12.45
N THR A 335 -2.52 -10.11 -13.76
CA THR A 335 -1.41 -10.22 -14.70
C THR A 335 -0.67 -8.89 -14.82
N GLU A 336 0.58 -8.90 -15.31
CA GLU A 336 1.30 -7.65 -15.58
C GLU A 336 0.57 -6.77 -16.59
N HIS A 337 -0.11 -7.37 -17.59
CA HIS A 337 -0.92 -6.64 -18.55
C HIS A 337 -2.07 -5.88 -17.87
N GLU A 338 -2.76 -6.52 -16.94
CA GLU A 338 -3.85 -5.90 -16.19
C GLU A 338 -3.35 -4.78 -15.27
N ILE A 339 -2.20 -4.98 -14.62
CA ILE A 339 -1.54 -3.92 -13.82
C ILE A 339 -1.19 -2.73 -14.74
N ASP A 340 -0.63 -3.00 -15.92
CA ASP A 340 -0.25 -1.97 -16.89
C ASP A 340 -1.46 -1.22 -17.45
N LEU A 341 -2.56 -1.92 -17.69
CA LEU A 341 -3.83 -1.30 -18.06
C LEU A 341 -4.37 -0.41 -16.94
N ILE A 342 -4.36 -0.85 -15.68
CA ILE A 342 -4.82 -0.04 -14.54
C ILE A 342 -3.98 1.22 -14.38
N CYS A 343 -2.65 1.08 -14.44
CA CYS A 343 -1.71 2.20 -14.32
C CYS A 343 -1.68 3.09 -15.58
N GLY A 344 -2.35 2.71 -16.66
CA GLY A 344 -2.41 3.46 -17.91
C GLY A 344 -1.06 3.55 -18.61
N VAL A 345 -0.38 2.41 -18.77
CA VAL A 345 0.97 2.30 -19.34
C VAL A 345 0.93 2.27 -20.88
N TYR A 346 1.73 3.12 -21.50
CA TYR A 346 2.13 3.10 -22.91
C TYR A 346 3.57 2.63 -23.06
N TYR A 347 3.84 1.87 -24.13
CA TYR A 347 5.19 1.48 -24.54
C TYR A 347 5.70 2.43 -25.62
N VAL A 348 6.59 3.34 -25.26
CA VAL A 348 7.10 4.40 -26.13
C VAL A 348 8.43 3.99 -26.74
N LYS A 349 8.50 3.86 -28.06
CA LYS A 349 9.73 3.49 -28.79
C LYS A 349 10.78 4.58 -28.70
N THR A 350 11.97 4.32 -28.17
CA THR A 350 13.01 5.35 -27.99
C THR A 350 13.80 5.66 -29.26
N GLY A 351 13.59 4.90 -30.35
CA GLY A 351 14.37 5.03 -31.59
C GLY A 351 15.78 4.44 -31.50
N VAL A 352 16.22 3.98 -30.32
CA VAL A 352 17.51 3.31 -30.12
C VAL A 352 17.33 1.81 -30.38
N ARG A 353 18.08 1.25 -31.33
CA ARG A 353 18.13 -0.20 -31.56
C ARG A 353 19.18 -0.84 -30.65
N LYS A 354 18.81 -1.90 -29.93
CA LYS A 354 19.82 -2.68 -29.18
C LYS A 354 20.76 -3.39 -30.18
N LYS A 355 22.06 -3.43 -29.88
CA LYS A 355 23.09 -4.20 -30.63
C LYS A 355 22.96 -5.73 -30.49
N VAL A 356 21.82 -6.23 -30.02
CA VAL A 356 21.58 -7.67 -29.84
C VAL A 356 20.95 -8.23 -31.11
N GLU A 357 21.24 -9.49 -31.43
CA GLU A 357 20.87 -10.22 -32.67
C GLU A 357 19.39 -10.15 -33.08
N THR A 358 18.49 -9.77 -32.17
CA THR A 358 17.05 -9.64 -32.45
C THR A 358 16.64 -8.31 -33.08
N GLY A 359 17.50 -7.30 -33.13
CA GLY A 359 17.20 -5.99 -33.74
C GLY A 359 16.04 -5.23 -33.08
N ALA A 360 15.63 -5.62 -31.88
CA ALA A 360 14.50 -5.02 -31.17
C ALA A 360 14.77 -3.57 -30.79
N GLU A 361 13.80 -2.71 -31.11
CA GLU A 361 13.79 -1.29 -30.75
C GLU A 361 13.57 -1.16 -29.23
N GLN A 362 14.38 -0.35 -28.56
CA GLN A 362 14.23 -0.08 -27.14
C GLN A 362 12.91 0.68 -26.90
N THR A 363 12.20 0.27 -25.85
CA THR A 363 10.95 0.91 -25.40
C THR A 363 11.12 1.45 -23.99
N MET A 364 10.51 2.60 -23.75
CA MET A 364 10.32 3.27 -22.49
C MET A 364 8.88 3.10 -22.03
N LEU A 365 8.64 3.06 -20.73
CA LEU A 365 7.29 3.02 -20.16
C LEU A 365 6.85 4.42 -19.78
N LEU A 366 5.70 4.85 -20.32
CA LEU A 366 5.03 6.09 -19.94
C LEU A 366 3.70 5.72 -19.28
N SER A 367 3.40 6.19 -18.07
CA SER A 367 2.18 5.81 -17.36
C SER A 367 1.45 7.01 -16.76
N PHE A 368 0.12 6.95 -16.72
CA PHE A 368 -0.69 7.96 -16.03
C PHE A 368 -0.58 7.86 -14.51
N TRP A 369 -0.34 6.65 -13.99
CA TRP A 369 -0.20 6.38 -12.56
C TRP A 369 1.09 5.62 -12.28
N PRO A 370 1.66 5.74 -11.07
CA PRO A 370 2.83 4.95 -10.70
C PRO A 370 2.50 3.46 -10.70
N LYS A 371 3.41 2.63 -11.21
CA LYS A 371 3.32 1.17 -11.09
C LYS A 371 3.51 0.74 -9.63
N PRO A 372 2.98 -0.42 -9.20
CA PRO A 372 3.13 -0.91 -7.82
C PRO A 372 4.58 -0.89 -7.31
N ASN A 373 5.54 -1.36 -8.12
CA ASN A 373 6.95 -1.36 -7.74
C ASN A 373 7.54 0.05 -7.58
N SER A 374 7.09 1.02 -8.37
CA SER A 374 7.50 2.42 -8.24
C SER A 374 6.86 3.07 -7.02
N TRP A 375 5.60 2.73 -6.73
CA TRP A 375 4.88 3.19 -5.55
C TRP A 375 5.49 2.65 -4.25
N ALA A 376 5.75 1.34 -4.19
CA ALA A 376 6.31 0.66 -3.03
C ALA A 376 7.77 1.06 -2.73
N ARG A 377 8.52 1.52 -3.74
CA ARG A 377 9.85 2.12 -3.56
C ARG A 377 9.78 3.57 -3.07
N GLY A 378 8.64 4.23 -3.24
CA GLY A 378 8.40 5.53 -2.66
C GLY A 378 8.11 5.40 -1.15
N ASN A 379 8.38 6.45 -0.39
CA ASN A 379 8.03 6.52 1.04
C ASN A 379 6.51 6.71 1.28
N LEU A 380 5.66 6.29 0.34
CA LEU A 380 4.22 6.57 0.30
C LEU A 380 3.37 5.30 0.40
N ASP A 381 3.97 4.14 0.69
CA ASP A 381 3.26 2.89 0.90
C ASP A 381 3.36 2.42 2.36
N PRO A 382 2.58 3.02 3.28
CA PRO A 382 2.53 2.56 4.67
C PRO A 382 1.74 1.24 4.82
N GLY A 383 1.33 0.58 3.73
CA GLY A 383 0.51 -0.64 3.72
C GLY A 383 -1.01 -0.41 3.77
N TRP A 384 -1.44 0.85 3.75
CA TRP A 384 -2.84 1.29 3.73
C TRP A 384 -2.97 2.63 2.97
N TRP A 385 -4.19 3.03 2.62
CA TRP A 385 -4.44 4.27 1.89
C TRP A 385 -4.61 5.48 2.82
N SER A 386 -3.58 6.32 2.93
CA SER A 386 -3.57 7.52 3.78
C SER A 386 -3.99 8.80 3.04
N ALA A 387 -4.23 9.88 3.80
CA ALA A 387 -4.49 11.20 3.23
C ALA A 387 -3.29 11.73 2.41
N GLU A 388 -2.07 11.36 2.78
CA GLU A 388 -0.85 11.70 2.04
C GLU A 388 -0.81 10.97 0.69
N CYS A 389 -1.19 9.68 0.67
CA CYS A 389 -1.35 8.91 -0.57
C CYS A 389 -2.36 9.61 -1.51
N GLU A 390 -3.49 10.06 -0.96
CA GLU A 390 -4.52 10.79 -1.71
C GLU A 390 -3.98 12.12 -2.26
N GLY A 391 -3.23 12.88 -1.46
CA GLY A 391 -2.62 14.14 -1.86
C GLY A 391 -1.65 13.96 -3.04
N VAL A 392 -0.87 12.89 -3.05
CA VAL A 392 0.07 12.59 -4.15
C VAL A 392 -0.68 12.19 -5.41
N VAL A 393 -1.63 11.25 -5.32
CA VAL A 393 -2.42 10.80 -6.49
C VAL A 393 -3.26 11.94 -7.07
N SER A 394 -3.85 12.78 -6.23
CA SER A 394 -4.62 13.94 -6.68
C SER A 394 -3.75 14.91 -7.48
N LYS A 395 -2.51 15.16 -7.03
CA LYS A 395 -1.55 16.00 -7.74
C LYS A 395 -1.12 15.41 -9.09
N THR A 396 -0.95 14.09 -9.18
CA THR A 396 -0.63 13.41 -10.45
C THR A 396 -1.78 13.48 -11.47
N ALA A 397 -3.04 13.57 -11.00
CA ALA A 397 -4.22 13.68 -11.87
C ALA A 397 -4.45 15.09 -12.45
N LEU A 398 -3.94 16.15 -11.79
CA LEU A 398 -4.22 17.55 -12.14
C LEU A 398 -3.63 18.03 -13.49
N PRO A 399 -2.41 17.65 -13.91
CA PRO A 399 -1.84 18.08 -15.19
C PRO A 399 -2.65 17.62 -16.41
N VAL A 400 -3.48 16.59 -16.26
CA VAL A 400 -4.30 16.03 -17.34
C VAL A 400 -5.70 16.64 -17.37
N ARG A 401 -6.19 17.18 -16.24
CA ARG A 401 -7.55 17.74 -16.11
C ARG A 401 -7.64 19.24 -16.41
N GLY A 402 -6.51 19.96 -16.41
CA GLY A 402 -6.47 21.42 -16.54
C GLY A 402 -6.09 21.98 -17.92
N GLY A 403 -6.24 21.21 -18.99
CA GLY A 403 -5.93 21.63 -20.37
C GLY A 403 -7.17 21.82 -21.23
#